data_AF-A0AAV9TX57-F1
#
_entry.id   AF-A0AAV9TX57-F1
#
_cell.length_a   1.000
_cell.length_b   1.000
_cell.length_c   1.000
_cell.angle_alpha   90.00
_cell.angle_beta   90.00
_cell.angle_gamma   90.00
#
_symmetry.space_group_name_H-M   'P 1'
#
loop_
_entity.id
_entity.type
_entity.pdbx_description
1 polymer ?
#
loop_
_entity_poly.entity_id
_entity_poly.type
_entity_poly.pdbx_seq_one_letter_code
_entity_poly.pdbx_strand_id
1 'polypeptide(L)'
;MLFVRSVKAIAALIALPLFAQGQAVRFNNPEGVDIWCGKAYRSTNSSFDPGGWFPEPAISDVPLLRLKVRPRLSIYLETDATANLLIDAVVSNQVGSPLPVGFGHNSSVAALKPLAIEILLGDDVLATEHVSLGSRDNEVALAVGSLAPRMEAYNITVRTTIDSTHVYEDWTEFSYLPYPEDYGSVARIDNLHGGLLAQRGKDAPWDLIFAYTYYTQWTLYWNDSVDTLNEFAAMGYNVIHIVPTGSLGEIPFPWDEFERYLQRADELGLYLRYDVLWTWPNLTNMVDQVTRLRTHPSILLWYQSDEADGKANPANSTGIAYEQIRALDPYHPVSLALNCWDFHYAEYAAGADIVMSDVYPVAINATFSTVYGTECNATYGCCGCDDCEGRFEDIPARLDEFHRRDEILGWQKTQWFAPQAFGNETFWARYPTADEEVVMTVVAVNHGAKGIVMWNYPATDELEGLTSRLAGVFTDETAVGLLLGAGRTQDLAVQGAKRVDAAVWADAGKGRALISVVNLNYEEIRGEIRVVLPEGVGVGKVVEVLWGDVAWELGDGGGLVATEGLLGLQTSIIIAELS
;
A
#
# COMPACT_ATOMS: atom_id res chain seq x y z
N MET A 1 18.01 43.80 41.13
CA MET A 1 19.20 43.59 40.29
C MET A 1 19.26 42.09 40.00
N LEU A 2 18.50 41.62 39.01
CA LEU A 2 18.91 41.46 37.61
C LEU A 2 20.15 40.59 37.47
N PHE A 3 19.96 39.32 37.09
CA PHE A 3 20.58 38.74 35.89
C PHE A 3 19.75 37.52 35.44
N VAL A 4 18.79 37.80 34.55
CA VAL A 4 18.11 36.81 33.72
C VAL A 4 19.06 36.52 32.55
N ARG A 5 19.45 35.25 32.36
CA ARG A 5 20.13 34.81 31.14
C ARG A 5 19.10 34.15 30.23
N SER A 6 18.74 34.89 29.19
CA SER A 6 17.94 34.44 28.06
C SER A 6 18.71 33.39 27.25
N VAL A 7 18.18 32.17 27.16
CA VAL A 7 18.54 31.23 26.11
C VAL A 7 17.35 31.22 25.14
N LYS A 8 17.56 31.82 23.97
CA LYS A 8 16.60 31.82 22.86
C LYS A 8 16.60 30.42 22.26
N ALA A 9 15.53 29.67 22.46
CA ALA A 9 15.19 28.55 21.59
C ALA A 9 14.65 29.15 20.29
N ILE A 10 15.33 28.88 19.18
CA ILE A 10 14.82 29.15 17.84
C ILE A 10 13.83 28.01 17.55
N ALA A 11 12.58 28.22 17.93
CA ALA A 11 11.46 27.45 17.38
C ALA A 11 11.19 28.03 15.99
N ALA A 12 11.57 27.30 14.94
CA ALA A 12 11.14 27.60 13.59
C ALA A 12 9.67 27.18 13.47
N LEU A 13 8.78 28.11 13.78
CA LEU A 13 7.37 28.06 13.44
C LEU A 13 7.26 28.15 11.90
N ILE A 14 6.93 27.06 11.22
CA ILE A 14 6.33 27.13 9.88
C ILE A 14 4.85 26.86 10.07
N ALA A 15 4.13 27.90 10.45
CA ALA A 15 2.69 28.02 10.24
C ALA A 15 2.53 29.22 9.30
N LEU A 16 2.59 28.96 8.00
CA LEU A 16 2.21 29.92 6.96
C LEU A 16 0.86 29.46 6.40
N PRO A 17 -0.16 30.33 6.30
CA PRO A 17 -1.33 30.04 5.51
C PRO A 17 -0.89 30.11 4.04
N LEU A 18 -0.62 28.96 3.42
CA LEU A 18 -0.30 28.87 2.01
C LEU A 18 -1.58 29.06 1.20
N PHE A 19 -1.87 30.32 0.84
CA PHE A 19 -2.41 30.56 -0.50
C PHE A 19 -1.28 30.22 -1.48
N ALA A 20 -1.15 28.93 -1.82
CA ALA A 20 -0.12 28.43 -2.72
C ALA A 20 -0.42 28.89 -4.16
N GLN A 21 0.01 30.10 -4.52
CA GLN A 21 0.45 30.34 -5.89
C GLN A 21 1.82 29.69 -6.06
N GLY A 22 1.86 28.36 -6.03
CA GLY A 22 3.09 27.58 -6.21
C GLY A 22 3.55 27.65 -7.65
N GLN A 23 4.75 28.20 -7.90
CA GLN A 23 5.45 27.94 -9.15
C GLN A 23 5.72 26.44 -9.22
N ALA A 24 5.34 25.79 -10.33
CA ALA A 24 5.66 24.39 -10.57
C ALA A 24 7.18 24.20 -10.45
N VAL A 25 7.61 23.24 -9.64
CA VAL A 25 9.01 22.80 -9.59
C VAL A 25 9.39 22.36 -11.01
N ARG A 26 10.40 23.00 -11.61
CA ARG A 26 10.94 22.54 -12.89
C ARG A 26 11.81 21.31 -12.62
N PHE A 27 11.52 20.22 -13.32
CA PHE A 27 12.40 19.06 -13.38
C PHE A 27 13.64 19.35 -14.23
N ASN A 28 14.57 18.41 -14.27
CA ASN A 28 15.86 18.58 -14.94
C ASN A 28 15.78 18.57 -16.47
N ASN A 29 14.60 18.36 -17.06
CA ASN A 29 14.45 18.25 -18.50
C ASN A 29 14.75 19.58 -19.21
N PRO A 30 15.49 19.55 -20.33
CA PRO A 30 15.67 20.73 -21.16
C PRO A 30 14.33 21.28 -21.69
N GLU A 31 14.29 22.57 -22.01
CA GLU A 31 13.08 23.20 -22.56
C GLU A 31 12.63 22.50 -23.85
N GLY A 32 11.35 22.11 -23.89
CA GLY A 32 10.74 21.42 -25.03
C GLY A 32 11.04 19.92 -25.12
N VAL A 33 11.65 19.32 -24.09
CA VAL A 33 11.87 17.86 -24.00
C VAL A 33 10.76 17.22 -23.18
N ASP A 34 10.02 16.30 -23.81
CA ASP A 34 9.02 15.49 -23.13
C ASP A 34 9.70 14.40 -22.29
N ILE A 35 9.14 14.14 -21.10
CA ILE A 35 9.68 13.17 -20.15
C ILE A 35 8.64 12.17 -19.66
N TRP A 36 9.11 10.99 -19.29
CA TRP A 36 8.39 9.99 -18.52
C TRP A 36 9.32 9.53 -17.40
N CYS A 37 8.87 9.53 -16.14
CA CYS A 37 9.73 9.22 -14.98
C CYS A 37 11.04 10.04 -14.96
N GLY A 38 10.94 11.31 -15.38
CA GLY A 38 12.09 12.23 -15.48
C GLY A 38 13.01 12.00 -16.69
N LYS A 39 12.81 10.93 -17.48
CA LYS A 39 13.68 10.53 -18.59
C LYS A 39 13.14 11.05 -19.93
N ALA A 40 14.00 11.58 -20.79
CA ALA A 40 13.63 11.82 -22.19
C ALA A 40 13.27 10.49 -22.87
N TYR A 41 12.16 10.43 -23.60
CA TYR A 41 11.74 9.18 -24.25
C TYR A 41 11.68 9.25 -25.77
N ARG A 42 11.71 10.45 -26.39
CA ARG A 42 11.67 10.58 -27.86
C ARG A 42 13.05 10.44 -28.47
N SER A 43 13.14 9.73 -29.59
CA SER A 43 14.38 9.53 -30.37
C SER A 43 15.03 10.81 -30.91
N THR A 44 14.30 11.93 -30.92
CA THR A 44 14.82 13.25 -31.29
C THR A 44 15.51 13.98 -30.14
N ASN A 45 15.42 13.48 -28.91
CA ASN A 45 16.00 14.10 -27.72
C ASN A 45 17.20 13.29 -27.22
N SER A 46 18.19 13.97 -26.64
CA SER A 46 19.32 13.33 -25.95
C SER A 46 18.91 12.91 -24.53
N SER A 47 19.58 11.90 -23.99
CA SER A 47 19.50 11.55 -22.57
C SER A 47 20.07 12.66 -21.68
N PHE A 48 19.66 12.69 -20.43
CA PHE A 48 20.17 13.59 -19.38
C PHE A 48 19.91 12.96 -18.00
N ASP A 49 20.49 13.52 -16.94
CA ASP A 49 20.25 13.07 -15.57
C ASP A 49 18.85 13.52 -15.09
N PRO A 50 17.89 12.58 -14.90
CA PRO A 50 16.53 12.91 -14.48
C PRO A 50 16.46 13.71 -13.18
N GLY A 51 17.42 13.48 -12.26
CA GLY A 51 17.29 13.90 -10.87
C GLY A 51 16.12 13.19 -10.19
N GLY A 52 15.66 13.73 -9.05
CA GLY A 52 14.52 13.17 -8.33
C GLY A 52 14.78 11.84 -7.61
N TRP A 53 16.03 11.36 -7.62
CA TRP A 53 16.46 10.16 -6.91
C TRP A 53 16.11 10.21 -5.43
N PHE A 54 15.68 9.08 -4.87
CA PHE A 54 15.35 8.96 -3.47
C PHE A 54 16.58 9.27 -2.60
N PRO A 55 16.47 10.20 -1.63
CA PRO A 55 17.61 10.61 -0.83
C PRO A 55 17.98 9.52 0.18
N GLU A 56 19.03 8.76 -0.11
CA GLU A 56 19.55 7.74 0.82
C GLU A 56 20.19 8.37 2.07
N PRO A 57 19.71 8.04 3.29
CA PRO A 57 20.35 8.48 4.52
C PRO A 57 21.76 7.89 4.66
N ALA A 58 22.67 8.67 5.25
CA ALA A 58 24.01 8.19 5.54
C ALA A 58 24.00 7.06 6.59
N ILE A 59 24.85 6.06 6.41
CA ILE A 59 25.07 5.00 7.42
C ILE A 59 25.82 5.59 8.62
N SER A 60 25.24 5.45 9.80
CA SER A 60 25.82 5.84 11.08
C SER A 60 26.83 4.80 11.58
N ASP A 61 27.98 5.27 12.08
CA ASP A 61 28.99 4.44 12.74
C ASP A 61 28.56 3.97 14.14
N VAL A 62 27.45 4.50 14.67
CA VAL A 62 26.87 4.14 15.98
C VAL A 62 25.41 3.70 15.83
N PRO A 63 24.91 2.77 16.67
CA PRO A 63 23.50 2.42 16.68
C PRO A 63 22.61 3.64 16.96
N LEU A 64 21.50 3.73 16.23
CA LEU A 64 20.49 4.76 16.36
C LEU A 64 19.21 4.15 16.93
N LEU A 65 18.49 4.90 17.78
CA LEU A 65 17.11 4.61 18.13
C LEU A 65 16.20 5.32 17.14
N ARG A 66 15.43 4.53 16.39
CA ARG A 66 14.26 4.99 15.67
C ARG A 66 13.04 4.75 16.56
N LEU A 67 12.71 5.75 17.35
CA LEU A 67 11.42 5.81 18.04
C LEU A 67 10.37 6.27 17.03
N LYS A 68 9.27 5.53 16.89
CA LYS A 68 8.15 5.90 16.02
C LYS A 68 6.83 5.67 16.73
N VAL A 69 5.88 6.59 16.60
CA VAL A 69 4.50 6.39 17.04
C VAL A 69 3.52 6.59 15.89
N ARG A 70 2.46 5.78 15.86
CA ARG A 70 1.34 5.93 14.93
C ARG A 70 0.05 5.38 15.55
N PRO A 71 -1.13 5.84 15.15
CA PRO A 71 -2.39 5.21 15.51
C PRO A 71 -2.47 3.78 14.93
N ARG A 72 -3.07 2.84 15.65
CA ARG A 72 -3.37 1.48 15.13
C ARG A 72 -4.33 1.51 13.94
N LEU A 73 -5.25 2.47 13.92
CA LEU A 73 -6.23 2.70 12.85
C LEU A 73 -6.09 4.12 12.32
N SER A 74 -6.21 4.35 11.01
CA SER A 74 -6.04 5.69 10.41
C SER A 74 -7.02 6.74 10.94
N ILE A 75 -8.22 6.31 11.33
CA ILE A 75 -9.19 7.11 12.08
C ILE A 75 -9.88 6.27 13.15
N TYR A 76 -10.25 6.93 14.24
CA TYR A 76 -11.17 6.44 15.25
C TYR A 76 -12.45 7.29 15.23
N LEU A 77 -13.57 6.67 15.55
CA LEU A 77 -14.88 7.32 15.66
C LEU A 77 -15.32 7.35 17.12
N GLU A 78 -16.22 8.27 17.47
CA GLU A 78 -16.83 8.35 18.81
C GLU A 78 -17.48 7.04 19.28
N THR A 79 -17.79 6.14 18.35
CA THR A 79 -18.36 4.81 18.60
C THR A 79 -17.32 3.76 18.99
N ASP A 80 -16.03 4.01 18.77
CA ASP A 80 -14.96 3.10 19.17
C ASP A 80 -14.78 3.15 20.70
N ALA A 81 -14.93 2.00 21.35
CA ALA A 81 -14.78 1.89 22.80
C ALA A 81 -13.31 2.00 23.27
N THR A 82 -12.37 1.71 22.38
CA THR A 82 -10.93 1.64 22.67
C THR A 82 -10.14 2.15 21.47
N ALA A 83 -8.97 2.72 21.73
CA ALA A 83 -7.98 2.98 20.71
C ALA A 83 -6.61 2.48 21.14
N ASN A 84 -5.80 2.13 20.15
CA ASN A 84 -4.41 1.73 20.34
C ASN A 84 -3.48 2.61 19.51
N LEU A 85 -2.26 2.78 20.02
CA LEU A 85 -1.09 3.27 19.30
C LEU A 85 -0.17 2.09 18.99
N LEU A 86 0.59 2.21 17.90
CA LEU A 86 1.73 1.35 17.59
C LEU A 86 2.99 2.15 17.87
N ILE A 87 3.87 1.59 18.70
CA ILE A 87 5.14 2.22 19.07
C ILE A 87 6.30 1.32 18.62
N ASP A 88 7.20 1.86 17.82
CA ASP A 88 8.45 1.21 17.45
C ASP A 88 9.59 1.75 18.31
N ALA A 89 10.48 0.87 18.74
CA ALA A 89 11.72 1.22 19.43
C ALA A 89 12.90 0.54 18.73
N VAL A 90 13.03 0.77 17.43
CA VAL A 90 13.94 0.02 16.56
C VAL A 90 15.37 0.50 16.70
N VAL A 91 16.31 -0.45 16.71
CA VAL A 91 17.73 -0.15 16.53
C VAL A 91 18.03 -0.12 15.04
N SER A 92 18.52 1.01 14.56
CA SER A 92 18.80 1.27 13.15
C SER A 92 20.21 1.83 13.00
N ASN A 93 20.81 1.69 11.82
CA ASN A 93 22.10 2.31 11.48
C ASN A 93 21.96 3.38 10.36
N GLN A 94 20.74 3.68 9.91
CA GLN A 94 20.49 4.64 8.82
C GLN A 94 19.70 5.87 9.29
N VAL A 95 18.76 5.64 10.20
CA VAL A 95 17.69 6.57 10.56
C VAL A 95 17.42 6.49 12.05
N GLY A 96 17.15 7.64 12.67
CA GLY A 96 16.95 7.79 14.12
C GLY A 96 18.01 8.66 14.78
N SER A 97 18.04 8.64 16.12
CA SER A 97 19.00 9.42 16.92
C SER A 97 19.99 8.49 17.63
N PRO A 98 21.28 8.89 17.79
CA PRO A 98 22.30 8.03 18.41
C PRO A 98 21.90 7.48 19.77
N LEU A 99 22.13 6.18 19.98
CA LEU A 99 22.00 5.51 21.28
C LEU A 99 23.24 5.74 22.16
N PRO A 100 23.11 5.71 23.50
CA PRO A 100 24.26 5.78 24.40
C PRO A 100 25.19 4.57 24.21
N VAL A 101 26.47 4.74 24.56
CA VAL A 101 27.46 3.65 24.51
C VAL A 101 26.98 2.44 25.31
N GLY A 102 26.99 1.27 24.68
CA GLY A 102 26.56 0.00 25.28
C GLY A 102 25.11 -0.40 24.99
N PHE A 103 24.33 0.44 24.30
CA PHE A 103 23.00 0.11 23.77
C PHE A 103 23.07 -0.27 22.28
N GLY A 104 22.15 -1.13 21.83
CA GLY A 104 21.95 -1.44 20.41
C GLY A 104 23.03 -2.31 19.73
N HIS A 105 24.10 -2.70 20.40
CA HIS A 105 25.09 -3.64 19.85
C HIS A 105 24.63 -5.10 20.06
N ASN A 106 24.90 -5.95 19.06
CA ASN A 106 24.78 -7.43 19.08
C ASN A 106 25.74 -8.08 20.10
N SER A 107 25.70 -7.67 21.36
CA SER A 107 26.32 -8.38 22.46
C SER A 107 25.20 -9.07 23.23
N SER A 108 25.22 -10.40 23.20
CA SER A 108 24.29 -11.34 23.83
C SER A 108 24.17 -11.24 25.36
N VAL A 109 24.58 -10.11 25.96
CA VAL A 109 24.64 -9.88 27.42
C VAL A 109 24.13 -8.48 27.83
N ALA A 110 24.07 -7.50 26.93
CA ALA A 110 23.37 -6.25 27.22
C ALA A 110 21.89 -6.48 26.92
N ALA A 111 21.16 -7.08 27.87
CA ALA A 111 19.72 -7.24 27.79
C ALA A 111 19.10 -5.93 27.27
N LEU A 112 18.41 -6.02 26.13
CA LEU A 112 17.61 -4.96 25.52
C LEU A 112 16.64 -4.46 26.60
N LYS A 113 17.10 -3.49 27.41
CA LYS A 113 16.30 -3.02 28.54
C LYS A 113 15.04 -2.38 27.96
N PRO A 114 13.86 -2.71 28.50
CA PRO A 114 12.66 -1.99 28.13
C PRO A 114 12.85 -0.49 28.35
N LEU A 115 12.46 0.29 27.36
CA LEU A 115 12.37 1.74 27.42
C LEU A 115 11.04 2.11 28.07
N ALA A 116 11.08 3.01 29.05
CA ALA A 116 9.86 3.62 29.59
C ALA A 116 9.41 4.73 28.63
N ILE A 117 8.29 4.50 27.94
CA ILE A 117 7.70 5.41 26.98
C ILE A 117 6.56 6.17 27.64
N GLU A 118 6.70 7.48 27.80
CA GLU A 118 5.62 8.39 28.18
C GLU A 118 4.80 8.73 26.94
N ILE A 119 3.47 8.64 27.04
CA ILE A 119 2.53 9.08 26.00
C ILE A 119 1.91 10.39 26.47
N LEU A 120 2.06 11.45 25.67
CA LEU A 120 1.71 12.81 26.05
C LEU A 120 0.69 13.41 25.09
N LEU A 121 -0.20 14.23 25.65
CA LEU A 121 -1.02 15.18 24.92
C LEU A 121 -0.71 16.58 25.44
N GLY A 122 0.07 17.35 24.66
CA GLY A 122 0.69 18.57 25.17
C GLY A 122 1.67 18.25 26.30
N ASP A 123 1.48 18.86 27.47
CA ASP A 123 2.31 18.61 28.66
C ASP A 123 1.74 17.50 29.57
N ASP A 124 0.53 17.01 29.30
CA ASP A 124 -0.14 16.02 30.12
C ASP A 124 0.30 14.60 29.73
N VAL A 125 0.81 13.84 30.71
CA VAL A 125 1.14 12.42 30.53
C VAL A 125 -0.13 11.59 30.63
N LEU A 126 -0.56 11.01 29.52
CA LEU A 126 -1.72 10.14 29.43
C LEU A 126 -1.44 8.73 29.97
N ALA A 127 -0.27 8.18 29.66
CA ALA A 127 0.15 6.85 30.07
C ALA A 127 1.68 6.71 30.06
N THR A 128 2.18 5.64 30.68
CA THR A 128 3.59 5.23 30.59
C THR A 128 3.67 3.73 30.39
N GLU A 129 4.28 3.31 29.29
CA GLU A 129 4.43 1.90 28.93
C GLU A 129 5.89 1.48 28.83
N HIS A 130 6.14 0.17 28.89
CA HIS A 130 7.48 -0.38 28.75
C HIS A 130 7.61 -1.11 27.42
N VAL A 131 8.40 -0.56 26.50
CA VAL A 131 8.62 -1.12 25.16
C VAL A 131 10.03 -1.66 25.06
N SER A 132 10.20 -2.89 24.57
CA SER A 132 11.53 -3.50 24.44
C SER A 132 12.36 -2.77 23.37
N LEU A 133 13.61 -2.43 23.67
CA LEU A 133 14.52 -1.94 22.62
C LEU A 133 14.70 -3.00 21.52
N GLY A 134 14.70 -2.58 20.25
CA GLY A 134 14.76 -3.46 19.09
C GLY A 134 13.43 -4.05 18.65
N SER A 135 12.31 -3.70 19.32
CA SER A 135 10.98 -4.15 18.93
C SER A 135 10.27 -3.18 17.98
N ARG A 136 9.27 -3.70 17.27
CA ARG A 136 8.37 -2.99 16.35
C ARG A 136 6.93 -3.27 16.73
N ASP A 137 6.03 -2.39 16.30
CA ASP A 137 4.58 -2.63 16.31
C ASP A 137 4.01 -2.93 17.70
N ASN A 138 4.58 -2.34 18.76
CA ASN A 138 4.09 -2.56 20.11
C ASN A 138 2.74 -1.86 20.28
N GLU A 139 1.68 -2.64 20.40
CA GLU A 139 0.33 -2.14 20.65
C GLU A 139 0.20 -1.62 22.07
N VAL A 140 -0.16 -0.33 22.19
CA VAL A 140 -0.38 0.34 23.46
C VAL A 140 -1.76 0.97 23.48
N ALA A 141 -2.56 0.63 24.49
CA ALA A 141 -3.89 1.21 24.66
C ALA A 141 -3.81 2.72 24.96
N LEU A 142 -4.68 3.48 24.31
CA LEU A 142 -4.89 4.90 24.52
C LEU A 142 -6.31 5.14 25.08
N ALA A 143 -6.39 5.80 26.23
CA ALA A 143 -7.66 6.08 26.89
C ALA A 143 -8.44 7.19 26.15
N VAL A 144 -9.24 6.82 25.15
CA VAL A 144 -10.06 7.78 24.37
C VAL A 144 -11.22 8.40 25.15
N GLY A 145 -11.64 7.79 26.27
CA GLY A 145 -12.73 8.32 27.10
C GLY A 145 -12.45 9.69 27.73
N SER A 146 -11.19 10.13 27.78
CA SER A 146 -10.79 11.48 28.20
C SER A 146 -10.70 12.49 27.05
N LEU A 147 -10.86 12.04 25.80
CA LEU A 147 -10.82 12.88 24.60
C LEU A 147 -12.24 13.17 24.12
N ALA A 148 -12.44 14.36 23.56
CA ALA A 148 -13.70 14.74 22.94
C ALA A 148 -13.59 14.50 21.43
N PRO A 149 -14.55 13.81 20.79
CA PRO A 149 -14.51 13.65 19.34
C PRO A 149 -14.55 15.01 18.65
N ARG A 150 -13.68 15.22 17.66
CA ARG A 150 -13.55 16.51 16.94
C ARG A 150 -12.95 16.30 15.54
N MET A 151 -13.18 17.25 14.64
CA MET A 151 -12.66 17.18 13.26
C MET A 151 -11.14 17.37 13.18
N GLU A 152 -10.54 18.11 14.12
CA GLU A 152 -9.10 18.36 14.16
C GLU A 152 -8.38 17.22 14.89
N ALA A 153 -7.34 16.65 14.30
CA ALA A 153 -6.57 15.58 14.95
C ALA A 153 -5.93 16.04 16.28
N TYR A 154 -5.74 15.10 17.21
CA TYR A 154 -4.89 15.31 18.39
C TYR A 154 -3.43 15.10 18.02
N ASN A 155 -2.52 15.90 18.57
CA ASN A 155 -1.09 15.63 18.46
C ASN A 155 -0.64 14.82 19.68
N ILE A 156 -0.37 13.54 19.46
CA ILE A 156 0.12 12.63 20.48
C ILE A 156 1.63 12.53 20.33
N THR A 157 2.35 12.82 21.40
CA THR A 157 3.81 12.70 21.46
C THR A 157 4.17 11.49 22.30
N VAL A 158 5.18 10.72 21.88
CA VAL A 158 5.83 9.72 22.72
C VAL A 158 7.21 10.20 23.11
N ARG A 159 7.62 9.93 24.34
CA ARG A 159 8.94 10.30 24.85
C ARG A 159 9.56 9.17 25.63
N THR A 160 10.84 8.95 25.44
CA THR A 160 11.65 8.10 26.33
C THR A 160 12.93 8.82 26.74
N THR A 161 13.28 8.66 28.01
CA THR A 161 14.51 9.22 28.59
C THR A 161 15.37 8.08 29.10
N ILE A 162 16.53 7.86 28.47
CA ILE A 162 17.49 6.83 28.93
C ILE A 162 18.37 7.41 30.04
N ASP A 163 18.81 8.66 29.90
CA ASP A 163 19.57 9.42 30.89
C ASP A 163 19.39 10.93 30.67
N SER A 164 20.08 11.78 31.45
CA SER A 164 19.95 13.23 31.39
C SER A 164 20.34 13.88 30.04
N THR A 165 21.00 13.13 29.16
CA THR A 165 21.49 13.60 27.85
C THR A 165 20.84 12.89 26.66
N HIS A 166 20.13 11.79 26.88
CA HIS A 166 19.51 10.98 25.84
C HIS A 166 17.99 10.92 26.04
N VAL A 167 17.32 11.89 25.41
CA VAL A 167 15.86 11.99 25.33
C VAL A 167 15.47 11.82 23.86
N TYR A 168 14.51 10.93 23.61
CA TYR A 168 13.99 10.64 22.28
C TYR A 168 12.50 10.93 22.27
N GLU A 169 12.06 11.62 21.23
CA GLU A 169 10.67 11.98 21.03
C GLU A 169 10.26 11.68 19.60
N ASP A 170 9.01 11.27 19.44
CA ASP A 170 8.31 11.23 18.16
C ASP A 170 6.84 11.63 18.38
N TRP A 171 6.12 11.97 17.32
CA TRP A 171 4.73 12.38 17.43
C TRP A 171 3.89 11.89 16.25
N THR A 172 2.58 11.85 16.45
CA THR A 172 1.63 11.50 15.41
C THR A 172 0.32 12.25 15.54
N GLU A 173 -0.36 12.44 14.41
CA GLU A 173 -1.74 12.88 14.39
C GLU A 173 -2.67 11.71 14.75
N PHE A 174 -3.56 11.93 15.71
CA PHE A 174 -4.55 10.98 16.17
C PHE A 174 -5.95 11.53 15.87
N SER A 175 -6.56 11.05 14.78
CA SER A 175 -7.91 11.42 14.37
C SER A 175 -8.96 10.66 15.19
N TYR A 176 -9.64 11.36 16.09
CA TYR A 176 -10.80 10.86 16.83
C TYR A 176 -12.03 11.71 16.48
N LEU A 177 -12.81 11.21 15.54
CA LEU A 177 -13.85 11.96 14.83
C LEU A 177 -15.24 11.70 15.44
N PRO A 178 -16.17 12.66 15.39
CA PRO A 178 -17.58 12.37 15.63
C PRO A 178 -18.09 11.39 14.57
N TYR A 179 -19.12 10.60 14.89
CA TYR A 179 -19.72 9.74 13.88
C TYR A 179 -20.49 10.62 12.87
N PRO A 180 -20.26 10.45 11.55
CA PRO A 180 -20.93 11.25 10.53
C PRO A 180 -22.33 10.72 10.24
N GLU A 181 -23.35 11.25 10.93
CA GLU A 181 -24.75 10.80 10.81
C GLU A 181 -25.35 10.92 9.38
N ASP A 182 -24.79 11.80 8.54
CA ASP A 182 -25.21 12.00 7.16
C ASP A 182 -24.45 11.14 6.14
N TYR A 183 -23.45 10.35 6.57
CA TYR A 183 -22.67 9.48 5.71
C TYR A 183 -23.27 8.08 5.67
N GLY A 184 -23.36 7.50 4.47
CA GLY A 184 -23.78 6.12 4.27
C GLY A 184 -22.68 5.09 4.58
N SER A 185 -21.41 5.50 4.52
CA SER A 185 -20.25 4.65 4.83
C SER A 185 -19.10 5.45 5.42
N VAL A 186 -18.21 4.74 6.10
CA VAL A 186 -16.91 5.21 6.58
C VAL A 186 -15.88 4.10 6.37
N ALA A 187 -14.61 4.44 6.18
CA ALA A 187 -13.53 3.48 5.99
C ALA A 187 -12.25 3.90 6.70
N ARG A 188 -11.46 2.92 7.11
CA ARG A 188 -10.20 3.13 7.83
C ARG A 188 -9.18 2.06 7.52
N ILE A 189 -7.91 2.42 7.65
CA ILE A 189 -6.79 1.51 7.46
C ILE A 189 -6.33 1.00 8.82
N ASP A 190 -6.11 -0.31 8.88
CA ASP A 190 -5.33 -0.98 9.92
C ASP A 190 -3.84 -0.75 9.63
N ASN A 191 -3.16 0.02 10.48
CA ASN A 191 -1.74 0.36 10.31
C ASN A 191 -0.77 -0.75 10.78
N LEU A 192 -1.24 -1.85 11.37
CA LEU A 192 -0.38 -2.98 11.78
C LEU A 192 -0.20 -3.96 10.63
N HIS A 193 -1.31 -4.31 9.98
CA HIS A 193 -1.37 -5.32 8.93
C HIS A 193 -1.66 -4.72 7.55
N GLY A 194 -1.97 -3.42 7.46
CA GLY A 194 -2.26 -2.69 6.21
C GLY A 194 -3.66 -2.96 5.64
N GLY A 195 -4.55 -3.61 6.38
CA GLY A 195 -5.89 -3.98 5.92
C GLY A 195 -6.85 -2.80 5.88
N LEU A 196 -7.85 -2.87 5.00
CA LEU A 196 -8.91 -1.88 4.93
C LEU A 196 -10.14 -2.39 5.69
N LEU A 197 -10.71 -1.53 6.53
CA LEU A 197 -11.99 -1.76 7.18
C LEU A 197 -13.02 -0.75 6.67
N ALA A 198 -14.25 -1.20 6.45
CA ALA A 198 -15.36 -0.34 6.07
C ALA A 198 -16.59 -0.62 6.94
N GLN A 199 -17.45 0.38 7.12
CA GLN A 199 -18.68 0.25 7.90
C GLN A 199 -19.81 0.99 7.18
N ARG A 200 -20.97 0.34 7.00
CA ARG A 200 -22.19 0.97 6.47
C ARG A 200 -23.21 1.18 7.57
N GLY A 201 -23.18 2.36 8.17
CA GLY A 201 -24.07 2.74 9.27
C GLY A 201 -23.50 2.46 10.66
N LYS A 202 -23.95 3.27 11.62
CA LYS A 202 -23.31 3.44 12.95
C LYS A 202 -23.17 2.15 13.75
N ASP A 203 -24.18 1.29 13.67
CA ASP A 203 -24.30 0.07 14.45
C ASP A 203 -23.89 -1.19 13.66
N ALA A 204 -23.47 -1.06 12.40
CA ALA A 204 -23.03 -2.19 11.58
C ALA A 204 -21.66 -2.69 12.04
N PRO A 205 -21.33 -3.99 11.87
CA PRO A 205 -19.97 -4.46 12.04
C PRO A 205 -19.02 -3.78 11.03
N TRP A 206 -17.73 -3.77 11.36
CA TRP A 206 -16.70 -3.39 10.39
C TRP A 206 -16.40 -4.58 9.49
N ASP A 207 -16.56 -4.38 8.18
CA ASP A 207 -16.19 -5.33 7.15
C ASP A 207 -14.69 -5.23 6.87
N LEU A 208 -14.01 -6.38 6.77
CA LEU A 208 -12.61 -6.46 6.40
C LEU A 208 -12.51 -6.64 4.89
N ILE A 209 -11.94 -5.66 4.19
CA ILE A 209 -11.95 -5.59 2.73
C ILE A 209 -10.53 -5.79 2.18
N PHE A 210 -10.29 -6.95 1.58
CA PHE A 210 -9.22 -7.09 0.59
C PHE A 210 -9.81 -6.73 -0.76
N ALA A 211 -9.47 -5.56 -1.30
CA ALA A 211 -10.04 -5.13 -2.57
C ALA A 211 -9.55 -6.04 -3.70
N TYR A 212 -10.46 -6.65 -4.45
CA TYR A 212 -10.13 -7.46 -5.62
C TYR A 212 -11.05 -7.09 -6.77
N THR A 213 -10.54 -6.35 -7.75
CA THR A 213 -11.34 -5.72 -8.80
C THR A 213 -10.50 -5.32 -10.02
N TYR A 214 -11.13 -4.68 -10.99
CA TYR A 214 -10.50 -4.11 -12.18
C TYR A 214 -10.64 -2.59 -12.25
N TYR A 215 -9.67 -1.95 -12.89
CA TYR A 215 -9.92 -0.70 -13.59
C TYR A 215 -10.89 -0.96 -14.74
N THR A 216 -12.15 -0.55 -14.56
CA THR A 216 -13.21 -0.94 -15.48
C THR A 216 -13.66 0.24 -16.32
N GLN A 217 -13.54 0.10 -17.64
CA GLN A 217 -13.72 1.19 -18.59
C GLN A 217 -15.18 1.62 -18.75
N TRP A 218 -15.45 2.91 -18.57
CA TRP A 218 -16.81 3.47 -18.72
C TRP A 218 -17.43 3.18 -20.08
N THR A 219 -16.68 3.45 -21.16
CA THR A 219 -17.23 3.40 -22.52
C THR A 219 -17.24 2.02 -23.15
N LEU A 220 -16.49 1.06 -22.60
CA LEU A 220 -16.43 -0.30 -23.13
C LEU A 220 -17.33 -1.28 -22.38
N TYR A 221 -17.66 -0.97 -21.12
CA TYR A 221 -18.46 -1.87 -20.29
C TYR A 221 -19.58 -1.13 -19.59
N TRP A 222 -19.25 -0.18 -18.71
CA TRP A 222 -20.25 0.35 -17.78
C TRP A 222 -21.42 1.02 -18.48
N ASN A 223 -21.19 1.93 -19.43
CA ASN A 223 -22.26 2.76 -19.97
C ASN A 223 -23.32 1.99 -20.79
N ASP A 224 -23.05 0.73 -21.14
CA ASP A 224 -23.96 -0.10 -21.93
C ASP A 224 -25.28 -0.35 -21.19
N SER A 225 -25.20 -0.81 -19.94
CA SER A 225 -26.36 -1.03 -19.07
C SER A 225 -25.97 -0.97 -17.59
N VAL A 226 -26.91 -0.58 -16.72
CA VAL A 226 -26.73 -0.69 -15.26
C VAL A 226 -26.63 -2.15 -14.82
N ASP A 227 -27.19 -3.08 -15.60
CA ASP A 227 -27.16 -4.51 -15.27
C ASP A 227 -25.74 -5.10 -15.31
N THR A 228 -24.79 -4.43 -15.95
CA THR A 228 -23.36 -4.79 -15.94
C THR A 228 -22.78 -4.84 -14.52
N LEU A 229 -23.37 -4.10 -13.56
CA LEU A 229 -23.00 -4.21 -12.14
C LEU A 229 -23.41 -5.54 -11.52
N ASN A 230 -24.52 -6.13 -11.96
CA ASN A 230 -24.94 -7.45 -11.49
C ASN A 230 -23.98 -8.52 -11.98
N GLU A 231 -23.60 -8.43 -13.26
CA GLU A 231 -22.65 -9.34 -13.88
C GLU A 231 -21.28 -9.22 -13.22
N PHE A 232 -20.83 -7.99 -12.99
CA PHE A 232 -19.58 -7.71 -12.28
C PHE A 232 -19.57 -8.26 -10.85
N ALA A 233 -20.65 -8.04 -10.09
CA ALA A 233 -20.81 -8.61 -8.76
C ALA A 233 -20.82 -10.14 -8.78
N ALA A 234 -21.50 -10.75 -9.76
CA ALA A 234 -21.62 -12.19 -9.88
C ALA A 234 -20.29 -12.89 -10.21
N MET A 235 -19.29 -12.16 -10.74
CA MET A 235 -17.93 -12.66 -10.91
C MET A 235 -17.14 -12.75 -9.60
N GLY A 236 -17.67 -12.22 -8.49
CA GLY A 236 -17.05 -12.29 -7.16
C GLY A 236 -16.20 -11.07 -6.78
N TYR A 237 -16.12 -10.05 -7.63
CA TYR A 237 -15.42 -8.80 -7.29
C TYR A 237 -16.17 -8.02 -6.20
N ASN A 238 -15.46 -7.53 -5.19
CA ASN A 238 -16.05 -6.91 -4.00
C ASN A 238 -15.95 -5.37 -3.95
N VAL A 239 -15.21 -4.77 -4.90
CA VAL A 239 -15.06 -3.32 -5.06
C VAL A 239 -15.31 -2.98 -6.52
N ILE A 240 -15.93 -1.83 -6.79
CA ILE A 240 -16.08 -1.26 -8.12
C ILE A 240 -15.03 -0.18 -8.31
N HIS A 241 -14.39 -0.15 -9.48
CA HIS A 241 -13.56 0.97 -9.91
C HIS A 241 -13.88 1.33 -11.37
N ILE A 242 -14.58 2.46 -11.54
CA ILE A 242 -15.04 2.94 -12.85
C ILE A 242 -14.06 4.00 -13.35
N VAL A 243 -13.47 3.76 -14.52
CA VAL A 243 -12.53 4.69 -15.16
C VAL A 243 -13.25 5.49 -16.25
N PRO A 244 -13.15 6.83 -16.26
CA PRO A 244 -13.81 7.69 -17.24
C PRO A 244 -13.11 7.65 -18.62
N THR A 245 -13.03 6.50 -19.28
CA THR A 245 -12.34 6.34 -20.58
C THR A 245 -13.18 6.80 -21.78
N GLY A 246 -12.59 6.75 -22.98
CA GLY A 246 -13.28 6.99 -24.26
C GLY A 246 -13.73 8.43 -24.43
N SER A 247 -15.04 8.66 -24.62
CA SER A 247 -15.61 9.99 -24.83
C SER A 247 -15.53 10.91 -23.60
N LEU A 248 -15.30 10.35 -22.41
CA LEU A 248 -15.10 11.14 -21.19
C LEU A 248 -13.64 11.60 -21.07
N GLY A 249 -12.68 10.70 -21.23
CA GLY A 249 -11.25 11.03 -21.11
C GLY A 249 -10.92 11.56 -19.72
N GLU A 250 -10.74 12.88 -19.60
CA GLU A 250 -10.48 13.57 -18.32
C GLU A 250 -11.70 14.36 -17.81
N ILE A 251 -12.88 14.13 -18.39
CA ILE A 251 -14.14 14.79 -18.01
C ILE A 251 -14.85 13.94 -16.94
N PRO A 252 -15.30 14.53 -15.81
CA PRO A 252 -16.09 13.82 -14.81
C PRO A 252 -17.33 13.14 -15.39
N PHE A 253 -17.80 12.08 -14.73
CA PHE A 253 -19.00 11.36 -15.16
C PHE A 253 -20.23 12.29 -15.24
N PRO A 254 -21.09 12.14 -16.26
CA PRO A 254 -22.37 12.84 -16.29
C PRO A 254 -23.23 12.39 -15.10
N TRP A 255 -23.46 13.29 -14.15
CA TRP A 255 -24.10 12.93 -12.88
C TRP A 255 -25.45 12.22 -13.03
N ASP A 256 -26.30 12.70 -13.93
CA ASP A 256 -27.63 12.10 -14.16
C ASP A 256 -27.55 10.65 -14.68
N GLU A 257 -26.48 10.31 -15.41
CA GLU A 257 -26.24 8.95 -15.92
C GLU A 257 -25.48 8.09 -14.92
N PHE A 258 -24.64 8.69 -14.07
CA PHE A 258 -23.83 7.97 -13.10
C PHE A 258 -24.65 7.58 -11.86
N GLU A 259 -25.63 8.39 -11.47
CA GLU A 259 -26.48 8.18 -10.29
C GLU A 259 -27.14 6.79 -10.27
N ARG A 260 -27.58 6.28 -11.43
CA ARG A 260 -28.18 4.93 -11.54
C ARG A 260 -27.19 3.80 -11.22
N TYR A 261 -25.89 4.00 -11.48
CA TYR A 261 -24.85 3.03 -11.11
C TYR A 261 -24.54 3.10 -9.62
N LEU A 262 -24.51 4.31 -9.05
CA LEU A 262 -24.35 4.52 -7.62
C LEU A 262 -25.47 3.86 -6.82
N GLN A 263 -26.72 4.09 -7.22
CA GLN A 263 -27.89 3.44 -6.62
C GLN A 263 -27.78 1.91 -6.73
N ARG A 264 -27.40 1.39 -7.90
CA ARG A 264 -27.30 -0.07 -8.07
C ARG A 264 -26.16 -0.68 -7.26
N ALA A 265 -25.02 0.01 -7.14
CA ALA A 265 -23.91 -0.41 -6.29
C ALA A 265 -24.36 -0.52 -4.82
N ASP A 266 -25.16 0.45 -4.35
CA ASP A 266 -25.73 0.40 -3.01
C ASP A 266 -26.69 -0.78 -2.82
N GLU A 267 -27.62 -0.99 -3.76
CA GLU A 267 -28.56 -2.12 -3.74
C GLU A 267 -27.85 -3.49 -3.73
N LEU A 268 -26.66 -3.58 -4.32
CA LEU A 268 -25.82 -4.79 -4.34
C LEU A 268 -24.86 -4.88 -3.14
N GLY A 269 -24.75 -3.83 -2.33
CA GLY A 269 -23.79 -3.75 -1.22
C GLY A 269 -22.33 -3.61 -1.67
N LEU A 270 -22.09 -3.19 -2.91
CA LEU A 270 -20.74 -3.06 -3.47
C LEU A 270 -20.08 -1.76 -3.04
N TYR A 271 -18.82 -1.84 -2.67
CA TYR A 271 -17.99 -0.68 -2.37
C TYR A 271 -17.43 -0.05 -3.65
N LEU A 272 -17.18 1.26 -3.63
CA LEU A 272 -16.73 2.06 -4.75
C LEU A 272 -15.41 2.76 -4.39
N ARG A 273 -14.38 2.44 -5.18
CA ARG A 273 -13.20 3.26 -5.35
C ARG A 273 -13.49 4.27 -6.45
N TYR A 274 -13.63 5.54 -6.10
CA TYR A 274 -14.00 6.58 -7.06
C TYR A 274 -12.76 7.27 -7.64
N ASP A 275 -12.67 7.32 -8.97
CA ASP A 275 -11.63 8.04 -9.72
C ASP A 275 -11.93 9.55 -9.69
N VAL A 276 -11.15 10.30 -8.91
CA VAL A 276 -11.32 11.74 -8.75
C VAL A 276 -10.57 12.44 -9.88
N LEU A 277 -11.30 12.95 -10.86
CA LEU A 277 -10.70 13.70 -11.97
C LEU A 277 -10.40 15.15 -11.61
N TRP A 278 -9.15 15.57 -11.78
CA TRP A 278 -8.72 16.95 -11.57
C TRP A 278 -7.45 17.25 -12.37
N THR A 279 -7.14 18.54 -12.50
CA THR A 279 -5.90 19.00 -13.15
C THR A 279 -5.25 20.07 -12.29
N TRP A 280 -3.94 19.99 -12.10
CA TRP A 280 -3.21 21.04 -11.41
C TRP A 280 -3.20 22.35 -12.24
N PRO A 281 -3.38 23.54 -11.65
CA PRO A 281 -3.69 23.83 -10.24
C PRO A 281 -5.19 23.95 -9.90
N ASN A 282 -6.09 23.54 -10.80
CA ASN A 282 -7.52 23.72 -10.65
C ASN A 282 -8.20 22.55 -9.91
N LEU A 283 -8.47 22.76 -8.62
CA LEU A 283 -9.15 21.77 -7.76
C LEU A 283 -10.69 21.83 -7.84
N THR A 284 -11.28 22.69 -8.67
CA THR A 284 -12.74 22.90 -8.68
C THR A 284 -13.52 21.61 -8.92
N ASN A 285 -13.10 20.80 -9.91
CA ASN A 285 -13.77 19.53 -10.22
C ASN A 285 -13.59 18.49 -9.10
N MET A 286 -12.44 18.47 -8.43
CA MET A 286 -12.20 17.60 -7.27
C MET A 286 -13.17 17.94 -6.15
N VAL A 287 -13.29 19.23 -5.81
CA VAL A 287 -14.18 19.69 -4.73
C VAL A 287 -15.63 19.32 -5.03
N ASP A 288 -16.10 19.49 -6.27
CA ASP A 288 -17.46 19.11 -6.70
C ASP A 288 -17.72 17.62 -6.51
N GLN A 289 -16.85 16.76 -7.06
CA GLN A 289 -16.99 15.30 -7.02
C GLN A 289 -16.98 14.75 -5.59
N VAL A 290 -15.97 15.13 -4.79
CA VAL A 290 -15.81 14.64 -3.41
C VAL A 290 -16.96 15.12 -2.52
N THR A 291 -17.36 16.40 -2.65
CA THR A 291 -18.48 16.94 -1.86
C THR A 291 -19.79 16.22 -2.19
N ARG A 292 -20.02 15.91 -3.46
CA ARG A 292 -21.24 15.22 -3.92
C ARG A 292 -21.30 13.78 -3.43
N LEU A 293 -20.18 13.07 -3.43
CA LEU A 293 -20.15 11.63 -3.27
C LEU A 293 -19.80 11.15 -1.86
N ARG A 294 -19.10 11.94 -1.03
CA ARG A 294 -18.59 11.49 0.30
C ARG A 294 -19.65 10.89 1.24
N THR A 295 -20.92 11.27 1.08
CA THR A 295 -22.03 10.73 1.89
C THR A 295 -22.68 9.49 1.29
N HIS A 296 -22.32 9.08 0.08
CA HIS A 296 -22.93 7.95 -0.60
C HIS A 296 -22.50 6.62 0.05
N PRO A 297 -23.43 5.69 0.35
CA PRO A 297 -23.17 4.47 1.13
C PRO A 297 -22.20 3.47 0.50
N SER A 298 -21.91 3.64 -0.78
CA SER A 298 -20.94 2.79 -1.47
C SER A 298 -19.50 3.33 -1.43
N ILE A 299 -19.24 4.58 -1.03
CA ILE A 299 -17.86 5.10 -1.05
C ILE A 299 -16.99 4.31 -0.07
N LEU A 300 -15.86 3.84 -0.59
CA LEU A 300 -14.83 3.16 0.18
C LEU A 300 -13.58 4.02 0.32
N LEU A 301 -13.11 4.58 -0.80
CA LEU A 301 -11.92 5.40 -0.86
C LEU A 301 -11.87 6.23 -2.14
N TRP A 302 -11.02 7.25 -2.14
CA TRP A 302 -10.76 8.13 -3.28
C TRP A 302 -9.51 7.68 -4.04
N TYR A 303 -9.59 7.53 -5.36
CA TYR A 303 -8.42 7.37 -6.22
C TYR A 303 -8.08 8.72 -6.84
N GLN A 304 -7.02 9.37 -6.34
CA GLN A 304 -6.76 10.78 -6.62
C GLN A 304 -5.86 10.99 -7.83
N SER A 305 -4.99 10.04 -8.18
CA SER A 305 -4.13 10.16 -9.36
C SER A 305 -3.65 8.82 -9.88
N ASP A 306 -3.52 8.79 -11.20
CA ASP A 306 -2.93 7.73 -11.99
C ASP A 306 -1.58 8.21 -12.54
N GLU A 307 -0.48 7.54 -12.15
CA GLU A 307 0.89 7.74 -12.64
C GLU A 307 1.33 9.22 -12.67
N ALA A 308 1.02 9.98 -11.61
CA ALA A 308 1.37 11.40 -11.53
C ALA A 308 2.89 11.63 -11.62
N ASP A 309 3.68 10.67 -11.17
CA ASP A 309 5.13 10.60 -11.29
C ASP A 309 5.58 10.38 -12.73
N GLY A 310 5.01 9.39 -13.41
CA GLY A 310 5.29 9.07 -14.82
C GLY A 310 4.96 10.25 -15.73
N LYS A 311 3.78 10.84 -15.56
CA LYS A 311 3.28 12.02 -16.30
C LYS A 311 4.04 13.30 -15.96
N ALA A 312 4.95 13.27 -14.98
CA ALA A 312 5.71 14.41 -14.49
C ALA A 312 4.80 15.60 -14.15
N ASN A 313 3.72 15.32 -13.41
CA ASN A 313 2.94 16.37 -12.77
C ASN A 313 3.83 17.10 -11.76
N PRO A 314 3.53 18.35 -11.35
CA PRO A 314 4.36 19.02 -10.34
C PRO A 314 4.48 18.18 -9.06
N ALA A 315 5.69 18.04 -8.52
CA ALA A 315 5.97 17.08 -7.44
C ALA A 315 5.09 17.26 -6.18
N ASN A 316 4.66 18.50 -5.87
CA ASN A 316 3.79 18.80 -4.73
C ASN A 316 2.29 18.64 -5.01
N SER A 317 1.91 18.31 -6.25
CA SER A 317 0.50 18.32 -6.69
C SER A 317 -0.33 17.25 -5.99
N THR A 318 0.20 16.03 -5.80
CA THR A 318 -0.50 14.94 -5.11
C THR A 318 -0.72 15.25 -3.63
N GLY A 319 0.25 15.88 -2.96
CA GLY A 319 0.12 16.34 -1.58
C GLY A 319 -1.00 17.37 -1.41
N ILE A 320 -1.09 18.34 -2.32
CA ILE A 320 -2.16 19.35 -2.30
C ILE A 320 -3.54 18.72 -2.53
N ALA A 321 -3.63 17.77 -3.47
CA ALA A 321 -4.85 17.02 -3.71
C ALA A 321 -5.29 16.23 -2.48
N TYR A 322 -4.34 15.53 -1.84
CA TYR A 322 -4.57 14.76 -0.64
C TYR A 322 -5.11 15.63 0.52
N GLU A 323 -4.45 16.75 0.81
CA GLU A 323 -4.90 17.69 1.84
C GLU A 323 -6.31 18.22 1.56
N GLN A 324 -6.61 18.55 0.29
CA GLN A 324 -7.94 19.03 -0.10
C GLN A 324 -9.02 17.95 0.05
N ILE A 325 -8.74 16.70 -0.33
CA ILE A 325 -9.67 15.59 -0.16
C ILE A 325 -9.89 15.32 1.33
N ARG A 326 -8.84 15.22 2.14
CA ARG A 326 -8.94 14.99 3.60
C ARG A 326 -9.71 16.10 4.33
N ALA A 327 -9.59 17.34 3.88
CA ALA A 327 -10.36 18.46 4.42
C ALA A 327 -11.86 18.37 4.08
N LEU A 328 -12.22 17.77 2.95
CA LEU A 328 -13.61 17.54 2.54
C LEU A 328 -14.17 16.25 3.15
N ASP A 329 -13.38 15.19 3.21
CA ASP A 329 -13.80 13.87 3.66
C ASP A 329 -12.67 13.20 4.46
N PRO A 330 -12.66 13.38 5.79
CA PRO A 330 -11.69 12.71 6.65
C PRO A 330 -12.06 11.25 6.96
N TYR A 331 -13.20 10.76 6.47
CA TYR A 331 -13.77 9.45 6.82
C TYR A 331 -13.44 8.34 5.82
N HIS A 332 -12.81 8.66 4.69
CA HIS A 332 -12.38 7.70 3.70
C HIS A 332 -10.90 7.88 3.33
N PRO A 333 -10.14 6.79 3.12
CA PRO A 333 -8.75 6.88 2.67
C PRO A 333 -8.61 7.44 1.25
N VAL A 334 -7.40 7.89 0.93
CA VAL A 334 -7.00 8.34 -0.40
C VAL A 334 -5.93 7.43 -0.97
N SER A 335 -6.06 7.05 -2.24
CA SER A 335 -5.13 6.21 -2.98
C SER A 335 -4.61 6.87 -4.25
N LEU A 336 -3.46 6.44 -4.74
CA LEU A 336 -2.91 6.79 -6.05
C LEU A 336 -2.08 5.63 -6.61
N ALA A 337 -1.74 5.68 -7.89
CA ALA A 337 -0.78 4.77 -8.52
C ALA A 337 0.51 5.51 -8.89
N LEU A 338 1.66 4.86 -8.67
CA LEU A 338 2.99 5.33 -9.06
C LEU A 338 3.68 4.29 -9.94
N ASN A 339 4.20 4.75 -11.07
CA ASN A 339 4.83 3.91 -12.09
C ASN A 339 6.36 3.96 -12.08
N CYS A 340 6.96 5.01 -11.53
CA CYS A 340 8.39 5.23 -11.67
C CYS A 340 9.21 4.46 -10.63
N TRP A 341 10.38 3.98 -11.06
CA TRP A 341 11.29 3.27 -10.16
C TRP A 341 11.86 4.20 -9.11
N ASP A 342 12.42 5.35 -9.52
CA ASP A 342 13.05 6.29 -8.59
C ASP A 342 12.96 7.74 -9.11
N PHE A 343 11.78 8.35 -8.95
CA PHE A 343 11.54 9.73 -9.38
C PHE A 343 10.57 10.44 -8.42
N HIS A 344 11.11 11.26 -7.51
CA HIS A 344 10.39 12.06 -6.51
C HIS A 344 9.38 11.25 -5.70
N TYR A 345 9.74 10.01 -5.32
CA TYR A 345 8.86 9.11 -4.58
C TYR A 345 8.31 9.77 -3.31
N ALA A 346 9.15 10.46 -2.55
CA ALA A 346 8.73 11.11 -1.31
C ALA A 346 7.64 12.15 -1.56
N GLU A 347 7.79 13.01 -2.57
CA GLU A 347 6.82 14.06 -2.86
C GLU A 347 5.51 13.48 -3.41
N TYR A 348 5.57 12.53 -4.33
CA TYR A 348 4.36 11.96 -4.92
C TYR A 348 3.60 11.07 -3.93
N ALA A 349 4.29 10.16 -3.23
CA ALA A 349 3.68 9.22 -2.29
C ALA A 349 3.11 9.94 -1.06
N ALA A 350 3.59 11.14 -0.71
CA ALA A 350 2.99 11.96 0.36
C ALA A 350 1.48 12.19 0.14
N GLY A 351 1.01 12.18 -1.12
CA GLY A 351 -0.38 12.44 -1.49
C GLY A 351 -1.35 11.25 -1.39
N ALA A 352 -1.06 10.23 -0.60
CA ALA A 352 -1.97 9.10 -0.39
C ALA A 352 -1.73 8.33 0.91
N ASP A 353 -2.79 7.68 1.40
CA ASP A 353 -2.75 6.64 2.42
C ASP A 353 -2.40 5.27 1.83
N ILE A 354 -2.88 5.02 0.60
CA ILE A 354 -2.67 3.78 -0.15
C ILE A 354 -1.88 4.09 -1.44
N VAL A 355 -0.69 3.52 -1.57
CA VAL A 355 0.15 3.66 -2.78
C VAL A 355 0.08 2.38 -3.57
N MET A 356 -0.31 2.48 -4.83
CA MET A 356 -0.32 1.35 -5.75
C MET A 356 0.84 1.40 -6.72
N SER A 357 1.29 0.24 -7.17
CA SER A 357 2.18 0.12 -8.32
C SER A 357 1.56 -0.70 -9.43
N ASP A 358 1.94 -0.39 -10.66
CA ASP A 358 1.48 -0.93 -11.94
C ASP A 358 2.66 -1.47 -12.78
N VAL A 359 3.48 -2.31 -12.15
CA VAL A 359 4.58 -3.00 -12.83
C VAL A 359 4.01 -4.11 -13.72
N TYR A 360 4.15 -3.94 -15.03
CA TYR A 360 3.63 -4.87 -16.05
C TYR A 360 4.78 -5.56 -16.82
N PRO A 361 5.36 -6.66 -16.32
CA PRO A 361 6.55 -7.25 -16.90
C PRO A 361 6.30 -8.19 -18.09
N VAL A 362 5.04 -8.56 -18.38
CA VAL A 362 4.75 -9.64 -19.32
C VAL A 362 4.82 -9.15 -20.76
N ALA A 363 5.68 -9.78 -21.56
CA ALA A 363 5.81 -9.51 -23.00
C ALA A 363 6.19 -8.06 -23.36
N ILE A 364 6.93 -7.38 -22.48
CA ILE A 364 7.60 -6.11 -22.78
C ILE A 364 9.00 -6.34 -23.34
N ASN A 365 9.53 -5.32 -24.01
CA ASN A 365 10.97 -5.17 -24.19
C ASN A 365 11.47 -4.08 -23.24
N ALA A 366 12.00 -4.50 -22.08
CA ALA A 366 12.43 -3.56 -21.04
C ALA A 366 13.67 -2.75 -21.41
N THR A 367 14.41 -3.15 -22.46
CA THR A 367 15.68 -2.50 -22.86
C THR A 367 15.56 -1.60 -24.09
N PHE A 368 14.47 -1.72 -24.85
CA PHE A 368 14.25 -0.92 -26.05
C PHE A 368 12.78 -0.66 -26.33
N SER A 369 12.42 0.62 -26.45
CA SER A 369 11.08 1.07 -26.74
C SER A 369 10.78 0.95 -28.24
N THR A 370 9.95 -0.03 -28.60
CA THR A 370 9.45 -0.17 -29.97
C THR A 370 8.49 0.96 -30.37
N VAL A 371 7.93 1.67 -29.40
CA VAL A 371 7.03 2.81 -29.60
C VAL A 371 7.80 4.06 -30.03
N TYR A 372 8.90 4.36 -29.32
CA TYR A 372 9.64 5.61 -29.54
C TYR A 372 10.95 5.43 -30.30
N GLY A 373 11.39 4.20 -30.51
CA GLY A 373 12.65 3.87 -31.18
C GLY A 373 13.87 4.28 -30.35
N THR A 374 13.80 4.09 -29.03
CA THR A 374 14.81 4.51 -28.05
C THR A 374 15.25 3.35 -27.16
N GLU A 375 16.52 3.34 -26.75
CA GLU A 375 16.95 2.48 -25.65
C GLU A 375 16.27 2.90 -24.35
N CYS A 376 16.01 1.95 -23.46
CA CYS A 376 15.50 2.21 -22.12
C CYS A 376 16.57 1.89 -21.08
N ASN A 377 16.88 2.88 -20.24
CA ASN A 377 17.84 2.79 -19.15
C ASN A 377 17.54 3.86 -18.09
N ALA A 378 18.40 3.97 -17.07
CA ALA A 378 18.25 4.92 -15.97
C ALA A 378 18.16 6.41 -16.36
N THR A 379 18.44 6.79 -17.62
CA THR A 379 18.48 8.20 -18.06
C THR A 379 17.70 8.47 -19.37
N TYR A 380 17.13 7.44 -19.99
CA TYR A 380 16.54 7.55 -21.32
C TYR A 380 15.49 6.48 -21.60
N GLY A 381 14.52 6.81 -22.45
CA GLY A 381 13.50 5.89 -22.93
C GLY A 381 12.26 5.79 -22.04
N CYS A 382 11.21 5.19 -22.61
CA CYS A 382 10.01 4.76 -21.91
C CYS A 382 9.58 3.42 -22.53
N CYS A 383 9.59 2.37 -21.72
CA CYS A 383 9.32 0.98 -22.13
C CYS A 383 8.08 0.38 -21.46
N GLY A 384 7.19 1.22 -20.91
CA GLY A 384 5.99 0.81 -20.18
C GLY A 384 6.23 0.40 -18.72
N CYS A 385 7.44 -0.04 -18.38
CA CYS A 385 7.83 -0.41 -17.02
C CYS A 385 9.20 0.23 -16.71
N ASP A 386 9.21 1.21 -15.81
CA ASP A 386 10.41 2.00 -15.52
C ASP A 386 11.47 1.20 -14.74
N ASP A 387 12.69 1.13 -15.29
CA ASP A 387 13.85 0.36 -14.80
C ASP A 387 13.54 -1.12 -14.45
N CYS A 388 12.59 -1.73 -15.15
CA CYS A 388 12.27 -3.15 -15.05
C CYS A 388 13.21 -4.02 -15.88
N GLU A 389 13.25 -5.32 -15.60
CA GLU A 389 13.97 -6.32 -16.42
C GLU A 389 13.04 -7.12 -17.35
N GLY A 390 11.72 -6.99 -17.21
CA GLY A 390 10.73 -7.75 -17.97
C GLY A 390 10.51 -9.16 -17.43
N ARG A 391 10.49 -9.29 -16.10
CA ARG A 391 10.25 -10.57 -15.40
C ARG A 391 9.42 -10.37 -14.13
N PHE A 392 8.85 -11.46 -13.60
CA PHE A 392 7.98 -11.38 -12.43
C PHE A 392 8.63 -10.75 -11.20
N GLU A 393 9.95 -10.86 -11.04
CA GLU A 393 10.70 -10.24 -9.95
C GLU A 393 10.65 -8.71 -9.94
N ASP A 394 10.27 -8.05 -11.04
CA ASP A 394 10.09 -6.60 -11.06
C ASP A 394 8.97 -6.15 -10.11
N ILE A 395 7.94 -6.99 -9.92
CA ILE A 395 6.78 -6.73 -9.05
C ILE A 395 7.19 -6.66 -7.57
N PRO A 396 7.77 -7.73 -6.96
CA PRO A 396 8.21 -7.68 -5.58
C PRO A 396 9.30 -6.63 -5.37
N ALA A 397 10.23 -6.48 -6.31
CA ALA A 397 11.28 -5.46 -6.22
C ALA A 397 10.71 -4.05 -6.06
N ARG A 398 9.61 -3.73 -6.77
CA ARG A 398 8.98 -2.41 -6.66
C ARG A 398 8.23 -2.22 -5.35
N LEU A 399 7.44 -3.21 -4.93
CA LEU A 399 6.68 -3.13 -3.67
C LEU A 399 7.61 -3.07 -2.45
N ASP A 400 8.64 -3.92 -2.42
CA ASP A 400 9.64 -3.93 -1.35
C ASP A 400 10.43 -2.61 -1.30
N GLU A 401 10.75 -2.02 -2.45
CA GLU A 401 11.43 -0.73 -2.52
C GLU A 401 10.54 0.43 -2.03
N PHE A 402 9.25 0.45 -2.41
CA PHE A 402 8.29 1.41 -1.85
C PHE A 402 8.19 1.25 -0.32
N HIS A 403 8.16 0.01 0.16
CA HIS A 403 8.09 -0.26 1.61
C HIS A 403 9.35 0.24 2.33
N ARG A 404 10.54 -0.02 1.77
CA ARG A 404 11.82 0.45 2.31
C ARG A 404 11.88 1.98 2.35
N ARG A 405 11.42 2.66 1.30
CA ARG A 405 11.38 4.12 1.24
C ARG A 405 10.42 4.69 2.26
N ASP A 406 9.24 4.09 2.41
CA ASP A 406 8.29 4.44 3.47
C ASP A 406 8.92 4.27 4.86
N GLU A 407 9.60 3.15 5.11
CA GLU A 407 10.31 2.93 6.38
C GLU A 407 11.31 4.06 6.64
N ILE A 408 12.13 4.43 5.65
CA ILE A 408 13.11 5.53 5.78
C ILE A 408 12.41 6.85 6.12
N LEU A 409 11.38 7.21 5.35
CA LEU A 409 10.59 8.44 5.54
C LEU A 409 9.78 8.46 6.84
N GLY A 410 9.61 7.30 7.49
CA GLY A 410 8.80 7.18 8.70
C GLY A 410 7.32 6.99 8.42
N TRP A 411 6.98 6.59 7.21
CA TRP A 411 5.62 6.19 6.83
C TRP A 411 5.41 4.69 7.02
N GLN A 412 4.16 4.29 6.85
CA GLN A 412 3.76 2.90 6.71
C GLN A 412 2.50 2.92 5.85
N LYS A 413 2.67 3.26 4.58
CA LYS A 413 1.55 3.35 3.66
C LYS A 413 1.07 1.93 3.37
N THR A 414 -0.23 1.81 3.17
CA THR A 414 -0.78 0.56 2.66
C THR A 414 -0.45 0.47 1.18
N GLN A 415 0.01 -0.69 0.71
CA GLN A 415 0.36 -0.88 -0.69
C GLN A 415 -0.64 -1.79 -1.38
N TRP A 416 -1.06 -1.38 -2.58
CA TRP A 416 -1.89 -2.18 -3.48
C TRP A 416 -1.10 -2.47 -4.76
N PHE A 417 -1.62 -3.37 -5.60
CA PHE A 417 -1.00 -3.69 -6.87
C PHE A 417 -2.01 -3.76 -8.01
N ALA A 418 -1.63 -3.24 -9.16
CA ALA A 418 -2.36 -3.40 -10.41
C ALA A 418 -1.60 -4.40 -11.29
N PRO A 419 -2.04 -5.66 -11.43
CA PRO A 419 -1.46 -6.58 -12.38
C PRO A 419 -1.95 -6.30 -13.82
N GLN A 420 -1.15 -6.76 -14.79
CA GLN A 420 -1.45 -6.65 -16.21
C GLN A 420 -2.54 -7.64 -16.60
N ALA A 421 -3.73 -7.16 -16.96
CA ALA A 421 -4.80 -7.96 -17.57
C ALA A 421 -5.10 -7.55 -19.02
N PHE A 422 -4.15 -6.87 -19.66
CA PHE A 422 -4.24 -6.33 -21.01
C PHE A 422 -3.03 -6.70 -21.87
N GLY A 423 -3.10 -6.40 -23.18
CA GLY A 423 -1.98 -6.60 -24.09
C GLY A 423 -2.33 -6.27 -25.54
N ASN A 424 -1.40 -6.55 -26.46
CA ASN A 424 -1.48 -6.12 -27.87
C ASN A 424 -1.61 -4.59 -28.02
N GLU A 425 -0.97 -3.85 -27.12
CA GLU A 425 -1.05 -2.39 -27.03
C GLU A 425 0.35 -1.79 -26.82
N THR A 426 0.44 -0.46 -26.80
CA THR A 426 1.62 0.41 -26.65
C THR A 426 2.96 -0.32 -26.49
N PHE A 427 3.26 -0.87 -25.30
CA PHE A 427 4.53 -1.54 -25.01
C PHE A 427 4.46 -3.08 -24.91
N TRP A 428 3.26 -3.65 -24.82
CA TRP A 428 3.02 -5.06 -24.47
C TRP A 428 2.59 -5.86 -25.70
N ALA A 429 3.47 -6.76 -26.15
CA ALA A 429 3.29 -7.48 -27.42
C ALA A 429 2.16 -8.52 -27.43
N ARG A 430 1.64 -8.90 -26.25
CA ARG A 430 0.52 -9.84 -26.08
C ARG A 430 -0.13 -9.67 -24.71
N TYR A 431 -1.32 -10.25 -24.55
CA TYR A 431 -1.94 -10.46 -23.23
C TYR A 431 -1.13 -11.48 -22.42
N PRO A 432 -1.21 -11.41 -21.07
CA PRO A 432 -0.73 -12.49 -20.23
C PRO A 432 -1.57 -13.75 -20.42
N THR A 433 -0.97 -14.90 -20.16
CA THR A 433 -1.70 -16.15 -19.98
C THR A 433 -2.36 -16.17 -18.60
N ALA A 434 -3.27 -17.12 -18.39
CA ALA A 434 -3.90 -17.29 -17.09
C ALA A 434 -2.87 -17.50 -15.95
N ASP A 435 -1.88 -18.35 -16.16
CA ASP A 435 -0.88 -18.64 -15.12
C ASP A 435 0.02 -17.43 -14.82
N GLU A 436 0.34 -16.61 -15.84
CA GLU A 436 1.11 -15.38 -15.62
C GLU A 436 0.32 -14.37 -14.76
N GLU A 437 -0.99 -14.25 -14.97
CA GLU A 437 -1.85 -13.37 -14.16
C GLU A 437 -1.98 -13.85 -12.71
N VAL A 438 -2.05 -15.17 -12.48
CA VAL A 438 -1.97 -15.75 -11.13
C VAL A 438 -0.64 -15.39 -10.47
N VAL A 439 0.48 -15.60 -11.16
CA VAL A 439 1.82 -15.33 -10.63
C VAL A 439 1.96 -13.86 -10.25
N MET A 440 1.58 -12.93 -11.14
CA MET A 440 1.65 -11.49 -10.88
C MET A 440 0.80 -11.08 -9.67
N THR A 441 -0.42 -11.62 -9.57
CA THR A 441 -1.33 -11.33 -8.46
C THR A 441 -0.76 -11.84 -7.14
N VAL A 442 -0.37 -13.12 -7.09
CA VAL A 442 -0.01 -13.78 -5.83
C VAL A 442 1.36 -13.36 -5.33
N VAL A 443 2.34 -13.11 -6.21
CA VAL A 443 3.64 -12.57 -5.80
C VAL A 443 3.49 -11.17 -5.20
N ALA A 444 2.61 -10.32 -5.76
CA ALA A 444 2.34 -9.01 -5.17
C ALA A 444 1.76 -9.13 -3.75
N VAL A 445 0.85 -10.08 -3.51
CA VAL A 445 0.28 -10.33 -2.18
C VAL A 445 1.33 -10.85 -1.20
N ASN A 446 2.20 -11.77 -1.63
CA ASN A 446 3.32 -12.27 -0.84
C ASN A 446 4.26 -11.15 -0.40
N HIS A 447 4.44 -10.12 -1.23
CA HIS A 447 5.22 -8.93 -0.95
C HIS A 447 4.40 -7.76 -0.37
N GLY A 448 3.16 -8.03 0.05
CA GLY A 448 2.41 -7.15 0.92
C GLY A 448 1.38 -6.26 0.27
N ALA A 449 1.01 -6.51 -0.98
CA ALA A 449 -0.18 -5.90 -1.55
C ALA A 449 -1.42 -6.29 -0.73
N LYS A 450 -2.23 -5.29 -0.36
CA LYS A 450 -3.46 -5.42 0.46
C LYS A 450 -4.73 -5.21 -0.35
N GLY A 451 -4.57 -5.07 -1.66
CA GLY A 451 -5.63 -4.96 -2.64
C GLY A 451 -5.04 -5.13 -4.04
N ILE A 452 -5.85 -5.67 -4.94
CA ILE A 452 -5.53 -5.94 -6.33
C ILE A 452 -6.56 -5.23 -7.21
N VAL A 453 -6.07 -4.39 -8.11
CA VAL A 453 -6.91 -3.62 -9.05
C VAL A 453 -6.35 -3.79 -10.46
N MET A 454 -6.77 -4.83 -11.17
CA MET A 454 -6.17 -5.23 -12.45
C MET A 454 -6.44 -4.19 -13.55
N TRP A 455 -5.42 -3.88 -14.36
CA TRP A 455 -5.57 -3.02 -15.54
C TRP A 455 -5.60 -3.90 -16.80
N ASN A 456 -6.67 -3.95 -17.59
CA ASN A 456 -7.98 -3.34 -17.34
C ASN A 456 -9.11 -4.22 -17.88
N TYR A 457 -10.35 -3.77 -17.64
CA TYR A 457 -11.58 -4.47 -18.02
C TYR A 457 -12.37 -3.69 -19.08
N PRO A 458 -12.98 -4.34 -20.08
CA PRO A 458 -13.00 -5.80 -20.33
C PRO A 458 -11.65 -6.41 -20.68
N ALA A 459 -11.44 -7.66 -20.26
CA ALA A 459 -10.24 -8.43 -20.55
C ALA A 459 -10.57 -9.54 -21.59
N THR A 460 -9.73 -10.56 -21.71
CA THR A 460 -10.09 -11.74 -22.51
C THR A 460 -10.94 -12.70 -21.68
N ASP A 461 -11.81 -13.50 -22.32
CA ASP A 461 -12.65 -14.51 -21.63
C ASP A 461 -11.83 -15.44 -20.71
N GLU A 462 -10.59 -15.78 -21.12
CA GLU A 462 -9.68 -16.61 -20.33
C GLU A 462 -9.26 -15.90 -19.03
N LEU A 463 -8.86 -14.63 -19.12
CA LEU A 463 -8.47 -13.82 -17.98
C LEU A 463 -9.66 -13.51 -17.07
N GLU A 464 -10.82 -13.13 -17.62
CA GLU A 464 -12.03 -12.87 -16.82
C GLU A 464 -12.50 -14.13 -16.08
N GLY A 465 -12.50 -15.27 -16.77
CA GLY A 465 -12.84 -16.55 -16.15
C GLY A 465 -11.84 -16.97 -15.08
N LEU A 466 -10.56 -16.64 -15.23
CA LEU A 466 -9.54 -16.87 -14.22
C LEU A 466 -9.75 -15.97 -13.00
N THR A 467 -9.85 -14.67 -13.22
CA THR A 467 -9.85 -13.68 -12.15
C THR A 467 -11.13 -13.75 -11.34
N SER A 468 -12.25 -14.13 -11.95
CA SER A 468 -13.46 -14.51 -11.22
C SER A 468 -13.23 -15.69 -10.25
N ARG A 469 -12.41 -16.69 -10.63
CA ARG A 469 -12.05 -17.78 -9.69
C ARG A 469 -11.12 -17.30 -8.58
N LEU A 470 -10.14 -16.45 -8.89
CA LEU A 470 -9.24 -15.85 -7.89
C LEU A 470 -10.00 -14.94 -6.92
N ALA A 471 -11.08 -14.29 -7.35
CA ALA A 471 -11.95 -13.54 -6.48
C ALA A 471 -12.49 -14.42 -5.33
N GLY A 472 -12.76 -15.70 -5.60
CA GLY A 472 -13.13 -16.69 -4.57
C GLY A 472 -12.06 -16.93 -3.49
N VAL A 473 -10.80 -16.60 -3.76
CA VAL A 473 -9.70 -16.65 -2.76
C VAL A 473 -9.60 -15.32 -2.02
N PHE A 474 -9.56 -14.22 -2.76
CA PHE A 474 -9.32 -12.88 -2.19
C PHE A 474 -10.57 -12.22 -1.57
N THR A 475 -11.71 -12.89 -1.64
CA THR A 475 -12.95 -12.51 -0.93
C THR A 475 -13.42 -13.58 0.06
N ASP A 476 -12.70 -14.70 0.19
CA ASP A 476 -12.99 -15.70 1.21
C ASP A 476 -12.71 -15.13 2.61
N GLU A 477 -13.68 -15.29 3.52
CA GLU A 477 -13.62 -14.71 4.86
C GLU A 477 -12.41 -15.23 5.67
N THR A 478 -12.07 -16.52 5.52
CA THR A 478 -10.95 -17.11 6.25
C THR A 478 -9.62 -16.62 5.68
N ALA A 479 -9.48 -16.62 4.36
CA ALA A 479 -8.29 -16.15 3.67
C ALA A 479 -8.04 -14.66 3.96
N VAL A 480 -9.05 -13.81 3.77
CA VAL A 480 -8.97 -12.36 4.04
C VAL A 480 -8.65 -12.09 5.52
N GLY A 481 -9.27 -12.85 6.42
CA GLY A 481 -8.99 -12.76 7.86
C GLY A 481 -7.54 -13.07 8.24
N LEU A 482 -6.81 -13.88 7.45
CA LEU A 482 -5.38 -14.14 7.63
C LEU A 482 -4.53 -13.10 6.90
N LEU A 483 -4.83 -12.80 5.63
CA LEU A 483 -4.07 -11.86 4.80
C LEU A 483 -4.02 -10.44 5.40
N LEU A 484 -5.10 -10.02 6.05
CA LEU A 484 -5.28 -8.68 6.62
C LEU A 484 -5.28 -8.65 8.16
N GLY A 485 -5.32 -9.81 8.83
CA GLY A 485 -5.41 -9.90 10.30
C GLY A 485 -4.25 -10.63 10.98
N ALA A 486 -3.26 -11.11 10.23
CA ALA A 486 -2.12 -11.84 10.79
C ALA A 486 -0.78 -11.28 10.29
N GLY A 487 0.27 -11.52 11.08
CA GLY A 487 1.64 -11.15 10.72
C GLY A 487 2.11 -11.92 9.48
N ARG A 488 2.63 -11.19 8.49
CA ARG A 488 3.24 -11.75 7.26
C ARG A 488 4.72 -12.02 7.50
N THR A 489 5.20 -13.18 7.06
CA THR A 489 6.62 -13.40 6.78
C THR A 489 6.76 -13.77 5.31
N GLN A 490 7.44 -12.91 4.55
CA GLN A 490 7.78 -13.13 3.15
C GLN A 490 9.20 -13.67 2.99
N ASP A 491 9.66 -13.87 1.76
CA ASP A 491 11.01 -14.34 1.42
C ASP A 491 11.39 -15.65 2.14
N LEU A 492 10.42 -16.56 2.28
CA LEU A 492 10.66 -17.85 2.92
C LEU A 492 11.73 -18.62 2.15
N ALA A 493 12.67 -19.22 2.87
CA ALA A 493 13.73 -19.97 2.24
C ALA A 493 13.15 -21.22 1.55
N VAL A 494 13.36 -21.33 0.23
CA VAL A 494 12.98 -22.51 -0.56
C VAL A 494 14.21 -23.32 -0.92
N GLN A 495 14.25 -24.57 -0.48
CA GLN A 495 15.32 -25.52 -0.78
C GLN A 495 14.93 -26.41 -1.97
N GLY A 496 15.93 -26.84 -2.75
CA GLY A 496 15.73 -27.68 -3.93
C GLY A 496 15.32 -26.92 -5.20
N ALA A 497 14.95 -25.64 -5.08
CA ALA A 497 14.48 -24.80 -6.17
C ALA A 497 15.17 -23.42 -6.21
N LYS A 498 15.01 -22.71 -7.32
CA LYS A 498 15.34 -21.29 -7.46
C LYS A 498 14.17 -20.57 -8.13
N ARG A 499 14.07 -19.25 -7.91
CA ARG A 499 12.97 -18.42 -8.44
C ARG A 499 11.60 -18.99 -8.05
N VAL A 500 11.48 -19.37 -6.78
CA VAL A 500 10.22 -19.71 -6.13
C VAL A 500 10.03 -18.69 -5.02
N ASP A 501 8.93 -17.96 -5.08
CA ASP A 501 8.53 -17.03 -4.04
C ASP A 501 7.60 -17.74 -3.06
N ALA A 502 7.71 -17.43 -1.77
CA ALA A 502 6.88 -18.03 -0.73
C ALA A 502 6.71 -17.11 0.48
N ALA A 503 5.48 -17.09 1.01
CA ALA A 503 5.10 -16.31 2.17
C ALA A 503 4.14 -17.07 3.08
N VAL A 504 4.11 -16.69 4.36
CA VAL A 504 3.18 -17.21 5.37
C VAL A 504 2.55 -16.09 6.19
N TRP A 505 1.26 -16.24 6.48
CA TRP A 505 0.52 -15.44 7.44
C TRP A 505 0.07 -16.34 8.56
N ALA A 506 0.62 -16.15 9.77
CA ALA A 506 0.35 -17.04 10.90
C ALA A 506 -0.43 -16.31 12.00
N ASP A 507 -1.60 -16.84 12.35
CA ASP A 507 -2.41 -16.39 13.48
C ASP A 507 -2.37 -17.47 14.57
N ALA A 508 -1.44 -17.31 15.52
CA ALA A 508 -1.29 -18.22 16.65
C ALA A 508 -2.54 -18.24 17.56
N GLY A 509 -3.29 -17.13 17.62
CA GLY A 509 -4.52 -17.04 18.42
C GLY A 509 -5.65 -17.90 17.84
N LYS A 510 -5.73 -18.00 16.51
CA LYS A 510 -6.67 -18.89 15.80
C LYS A 510 -6.11 -20.28 15.51
N GLY A 511 -4.81 -20.50 15.74
CA GLY A 511 -4.13 -21.76 15.42
C GLY A 511 -4.13 -22.07 13.92
N ARG A 512 -4.07 -21.04 13.07
CA ARG A 512 -4.12 -21.19 11.60
C ARG A 512 -3.01 -20.39 10.92
N ALA A 513 -2.60 -20.86 9.76
CA ALA A 513 -1.74 -20.12 8.86
C ALA A 513 -2.23 -20.23 7.40
N LEU A 514 -2.06 -19.16 6.64
CA LEU A 514 -2.15 -19.17 5.18
C LEU A 514 -0.74 -19.22 4.63
N ILE A 515 -0.46 -20.14 3.71
CA ILE A 515 0.85 -20.30 3.09
C ILE A 515 0.67 -20.20 1.58
N SER A 516 1.50 -19.38 0.95
CA SER A 516 1.51 -19.12 -0.47
C SER A 516 2.87 -19.49 -1.05
N VAL A 517 2.87 -20.17 -2.19
CA VAL A 517 4.08 -20.59 -2.92
C VAL A 517 3.87 -20.38 -4.42
N VAL A 518 4.80 -19.70 -5.08
CA VAL A 518 4.70 -19.28 -6.48
C VAL A 518 5.98 -19.68 -7.23
N ASN A 519 5.88 -20.55 -8.24
CA ASN A 519 6.99 -20.81 -9.15
C ASN A 519 7.09 -19.68 -10.20
N LEU A 520 8.17 -18.90 -10.20
CA LEU A 520 8.37 -17.81 -11.17
C LEU A 520 9.04 -18.27 -12.48
N ASN A 521 9.31 -19.58 -12.62
CA ASN A 521 9.86 -20.17 -13.82
C ASN A 521 8.73 -20.61 -14.76
N TYR A 522 8.89 -20.34 -16.06
CA TYR A 522 8.04 -20.92 -17.10
C TYR A 522 8.23 -22.44 -17.25
N GLU A 523 9.38 -22.95 -16.79
CA GLU A 523 9.72 -24.36 -16.87
C GLU A 523 9.37 -25.10 -15.57
N GLU A 524 9.12 -26.40 -15.71
CA GLU A 524 8.93 -27.32 -14.59
C GLU A 524 10.21 -27.43 -13.73
N ILE A 525 10.04 -27.37 -12.41
CA ILE A 525 11.04 -27.71 -11.41
C ILE A 525 10.82 -29.16 -11.02
N ARG A 526 11.82 -30.01 -11.26
CA ARG A 526 11.75 -31.45 -10.95
C ARG A 526 12.42 -31.79 -9.64
N GLY A 527 11.78 -32.69 -8.89
CA GLY A 527 12.30 -33.23 -7.65
C GLY A 527 11.86 -32.45 -6.43
N GLU A 528 12.24 -32.94 -5.25
CA GLU A 528 11.76 -32.42 -3.97
C GLU A 528 12.09 -30.94 -3.80
N ILE A 529 11.06 -30.16 -3.47
CA ILE A 529 11.19 -28.79 -2.99
C ILE A 529 10.72 -28.69 -1.55
N ARG A 530 11.34 -27.80 -0.78
CA ARG A 530 10.96 -27.56 0.62
C ARG A 530 10.87 -26.07 0.92
N VAL A 531 9.72 -25.64 1.40
CA VAL A 531 9.49 -24.30 1.96
C VAL A 531 9.77 -24.34 3.46
N VAL A 532 10.78 -23.59 3.88
CA VAL A 532 11.15 -23.48 5.30
C VAL A 532 10.27 -22.44 5.97
N LEU A 533 9.57 -22.84 7.02
CA LEU A 533 8.72 -21.93 7.80
C LEU A 533 9.52 -21.23 8.92
N PRO A 534 9.10 -20.03 9.35
CA PRO A 534 9.76 -19.30 10.41
C PRO A 534 9.79 -20.06 11.74
N GLU A 535 10.78 -19.76 12.60
CA GLU A 535 10.85 -20.34 13.94
C GLU A 535 9.56 -20.05 14.72
N GLY A 536 9.00 -21.07 15.38
CA GLY A 536 7.74 -20.97 16.10
C GLY A 536 6.48 -21.14 15.25
N VAL A 537 6.60 -21.16 13.91
CA VAL A 537 5.49 -21.46 12.99
C VAL A 537 5.55 -22.94 12.59
N GLY A 538 5.04 -23.80 13.47
CA GLY A 538 4.85 -25.22 13.19
C GLY A 538 3.51 -25.46 12.51
N VAL A 539 3.48 -26.24 11.42
CA VAL A 539 2.24 -26.64 10.74
C VAL A 539 1.95 -28.09 11.04
N GLY A 540 0.71 -28.38 11.47
CA GLY A 540 0.24 -29.72 11.83
C GLY A 540 -0.48 -30.46 10.72
N LYS A 541 -1.28 -29.76 9.89
CA LYS A 541 -1.91 -30.33 8.68
C LYS A 541 -2.41 -29.21 7.75
N VAL A 542 -2.45 -29.50 6.45
CA VAL A 542 -3.20 -28.70 5.48
C VAL A 542 -4.69 -28.97 5.69
N VAL A 543 -5.49 -27.91 5.88
CA VAL A 543 -6.93 -28.02 6.08
C VAL A 543 -7.73 -27.65 4.84
N GLU A 544 -7.17 -26.77 4.00
CA GLU A 544 -7.84 -26.27 2.81
C GLU A 544 -6.81 -25.86 1.76
N VAL A 545 -7.15 -26.11 0.50
CA VAL A 545 -6.40 -25.64 -0.66
C VAL A 545 -7.28 -24.60 -1.35
N LEU A 546 -6.89 -23.34 -1.23
CA LEU A 546 -7.61 -22.21 -1.84
C LEU A 546 -7.26 -22.07 -3.31
N TRP A 547 -6.01 -22.37 -3.67
CA TRP A 547 -5.53 -22.32 -5.04
C TRP A 547 -4.45 -23.36 -5.31
N GLY A 548 -4.43 -23.88 -6.54
CA GLY A 548 -3.47 -24.86 -7.01
C GLY A 548 -3.81 -26.30 -6.64
N ASP A 549 -2.97 -27.22 -7.11
CA ASP A 549 -3.15 -28.67 -6.99
C ASP A 549 -1.87 -29.38 -6.51
N VAL A 550 -0.89 -28.61 -6.01
CA VAL A 550 0.36 -29.14 -5.46
C VAL A 550 0.06 -29.96 -4.20
N ALA A 551 0.57 -31.19 -4.15
CA ALA A 551 0.51 -32.03 -2.97
C ALA A 551 1.61 -31.63 -1.97
N TRP A 552 1.22 -30.95 -0.89
CA TRP A 552 2.13 -30.55 0.18
C TRP A 552 2.12 -31.56 1.33
N GLU A 553 3.30 -32.07 1.66
CA GLU A 553 3.57 -32.91 2.82
C GLU A 553 4.30 -32.11 3.91
N LEU A 554 4.19 -32.57 5.17
CA LEU A 554 4.95 -31.98 6.27
C LEU A 554 6.31 -32.64 6.36
N GLY A 555 7.36 -31.83 6.18
CA GLY A 555 8.72 -32.33 6.18
C GLY A 555 9.25 -32.63 7.58
N ASP A 556 10.05 -33.69 7.70
CA ASP A 556 10.89 -33.92 8.88
C ASP A 556 11.78 -32.68 9.11
N GLY A 557 11.68 -32.06 10.29
CA GLY A 557 12.40 -30.82 10.63
C GLY A 557 11.61 -29.51 10.49
N GLY A 558 10.32 -29.57 10.12
CA GLY A 558 9.46 -28.40 9.94
C GLY A 558 9.46 -27.91 8.48
N GLY A 559 8.33 -27.34 8.05
CA GLY A 559 8.13 -26.82 6.69
C GLY A 559 7.23 -27.68 5.81
N LEU A 560 6.95 -27.17 4.61
CA LEU A 560 6.14 -27.83 3.59
C LEU A 560 7.04 -28.43 2.51
N VAL A 561 6.74 -29.65 2.08
CA VAL A 561 7.51 -30.40 1.08
C VAL A 561 6.61 -30.79 -0.08
N ALA A 562 7.03 -30.51 -1.32
CA ALA A 562 6.41 -31.08 -2.50
C ALA A 562 7.43 -32.02 -3.17
N THR A 563 7.12 -33.32 -3.20
CA THR A 563 8.06 -34.38 -3.59
C THR A 563 8.25 -34.49 -5.10
N GLU A 564 7.23 -34.12 -5.88
CA GLU A 564 7.25 -34.16 -7.35
C GLU A 564 7.82 -32.87 -7.98
N GLY A 565 7.99 -31.82 -7.19
CA GLY A 565 8.41 -30.49 -7.65
C GLY A 565 7.23 -29.59 -7.97
N LEU A 566 7.42 -28.65 -8.91
CA LEU A 566 6.39 -27.67 -9.34
C LEU A 566 6.36 -27.55 -10.86
N LEU A 567 5.17 -27.51 -11.46
CA LEU A 567 4.99 -27.13 -12.86
C LEU A 567 5.40 -25.66 -13.07
N GLY A 568 5.69 -25.31 -14.32
CA GLY A 568 5.99 -23.91 -14.68
C GLY A 568 4.83 -22.99 -14.31
N LEU A 569 5.14 -21.85 -13.69
CA LEU A 569 4.18 -20.86 -13.20
C LEU A 569 3.17 -21.38 -12.15
N GLN A 570 3.35 -22.61 -11.66
CA GLN A 570 2.42 -23.20 -10.71
C GLN A 570 2.42 -22.40 -9.40
N THR A 571 1.23 -22.11 -8.92
CA THR A 571 0.99 -21.35 -7.70
C THR A 571 0.11 -22.17 -6.77
N SER A 572 0.39 -22.11 -5.47
CA SER A 572 -0.36 -22.79 -4.43
C SER A 572 -0.67 -21.82 -3.30
N ILE A 573 -1.93 -21.76 -2.89
CA ILE A 573 -2.39 -21.03 -1.70
C ILE A 573 -3.17 -22.01 -0.83
N ILE A 574 -2.70 -22.22 0.39
CA ILE A 574 -3.29 -23.21 1.30
C ILE A 574 -3.51 -22.61 2.68
N ILE A 575 -4.49 -23.14 3.40
CA ILE A 575 -4.67 -22.91 4.82
C ILE A 575 -4.25 -24.17 5.57
N ALA A 576 -3.49 -23.96 6.64
CA ALA A 576 -2.96 -25.00 7.49
C ALA A 576 -3.29 -24.73 8.97
N GLU A 577 -3.46 -25.79 9.76
CA GLU A 577 -3.51 -25.69 11.22
C GLU A 577 -2.09 -25.60 11.79
N LEU A 578 -1.89 -24.73 12.77
CA LEU A 578 -0.64 -24.63 13.52
C LEU A 578 -0.55 -25.76 14.55
N SER A 579 0.66 -26.27 14.80
CA SER A 579 0.94 -27.42 15.67
C SER A 579 1.35 -27.06 17.09
#